data_AF-A0A2A2GCW7-F1
#
_entry.id   AF-A0A2A2GCW7-F1
#
_cell.length_a   1.000
_cell.length_b   1.000
_cell.length_c   1.000
_cell.angle_alpha   90.00
_cell.angle_beta   90.00
_cell.angle_gamma   90.00
#
_symmetry.space_group_name_H-M   'P 1'
#
loop_
_entity.id
_entity.type
_entity.pdbx_description
1 polymer ?
#
loop_
_entity_poly.entity_id
_entity_poly.type
_entity_poly.pdbx_seq_one_letter_code
_entity_poly.pdbx_strand_id
1 'polypeptide(L)'
;MLKKDDTKLEIFGFGDDDSDEDTFYCLVNTTKSPDGIDLEKLSNADPRKFDEVLNEMGCILLLRGDEVEELISRGDITDTNLHKSLYDLAVEQEIIQ
;
A
#
# COMPACT_ATOMS: atom_id res chain seq x y z
N MET A 1 -1.84 10.83 -15.16
CA MET A 1 -2.34 11.00 -13.80
C MET A 1 -3.47 10.05 -13.46
N LEU A 2 -3.10 9.00 -12.72
CA LEU A 2 -4.06 8.17 -11.98
C LEU A 2 -4.78 9.04 -10.94
N LYS A 3 -6.11 8.97 -10.84
CA LYS A 3 -6.87 9.74 -9.85
C LYS A 3 -6.99 8.96 -8.55
N LYS A 4 -7.29 9.65 -7.44
CA LYS A 4 -7.54 9.00 -6.14
C LYS A 4 -8.64 7.93 -6.21
N ASP A 5 -9.68 8.16 -7.00
CA ASP A 5 -10.79 7.21 -7.14
C ASP A 5 -10.42 6.00 -8.02
N ASP A 6 -9.31 6.10 -8.76
CA ASP A 6 -8.70 4.98 -9.48
C ASP A 6 -7.75 4.18 -8.56
N THR A 7 -7.65 4.54 -7.27
CA THR A 7 -6.87 3.79 -6.27
C THR A 7 -7.73 3.29 -5.11
N LYS A 8 -7.24 2.25 -4.44
CA LYS A 8 -7.77 1.76 -3.17
C LYS A 8 -6.66 1.56 -2.16
N LEU A 9 -6.96 1.71 -0.88
CA LEU A 9 -6.07 1.33 0.21
C LEU A 9 -6.48 -0.05 0.71
N GLU A 10 -5.58 -1.01 0.63
CA GLU A 10 -5.74 -2.34 1.22
C GLU A 10 -4.84 -2.46 2.45
N ILE A 11 -5.38 -3.04 3.51
CA ILE A 11 -4.65 -3.30 4.75
C ILE A 11 -4.67 -4.80 4.97
N PHE A 12 -3.50 -5.42 5.07
CA PHE A 12 -3.35 -6.85 5.28
C PHE A 12 -2.16 -7.13 6.20
N GLY A 13 -2.20 -8.24 6.93
CA GLY A 13 -1.08 -8.68 7.75
C GLY A 13 -0.77 -10.16 7.55
N PHE A 14 0.44 -10.55 7.93
CA PHE A 14 0.90 -11.94 7.84
C PHE A 14 1.12 -12.51 9.25
N GLY A 15 0.12 -13.14 9.85
CA GLY A 15 0.24 -13.74 11.18
C GLY A 15 -1.09 -13.95 11.90
N ASP A 16 -1.03 -14.60 13.06
CA ASP A 16 -2.17 -14.78 13.98
C ASP A 16 -2.33 -13.62 14.98
N ASP A 17 -1.33 -12.74 15.10
CA ASP A 17 -1.32 -11.61 16.03
C ASP A 17 -1.47 -10.28 15.27
N ASP A 18 -2.45 -9.46 15.69
CA ASP A 18 -2.68 -8.09 15.23
C ASP A 18 -1.56 -7.14 15.73
N SER A 19 -0.30 -7.42 15.39
CA SER A 19 0.82 -6.53 15.68
C SER A 19 0.94 -5.47 14.58
N ASP A 20 1.19 -4.21 14.97
CA ASP A 20 1.41 -3.13 14.00
C ASP A 20 2.65 -3.39 13.12
N GLU A 21 3.61 -4.20 13.59
CA GLU A 21 4.79 -4.62 12.84
C GLU A 21 4.47 -5.59 11.68
N ASP A 22 3.39 -6.36 11.80
CA ASP A 22 2.95 -7.32 10.79
C ASP A 22 1.83 -6.77 9.89
N THR A 23 1.41 -5.51 10.10
CA THR A 23 0.39 -4.84 9.31
C THR A 23 1.01 -4.08 8.14
N PHE A 24 0.46 -4.27 6.94
CA PHE A 24 0.87 -3.62 5.71
C PHE A 24 -0.26 -2.77 5.13
N TYR A 25 0.09 -1.59 4.64
CA TYR A 25 -0.77 -0.61 4.01
C TYR A 25 -0.36 -0.48 2.54
N CYS A 26 -1.23 -0.96 1.65
CA CYS A 26 -0.97 -1.01 0.22
C CYS A 26 -1.91 -0.09 -0.56
N LEU A 27 -1.35 0.93 -1.21
CA LEU A 27 -2.09 1.74 -2.18
C LEU A 27 -2.08 1.05 -3.54
N VAL A 28 -3.25 0.64 -4.03
CA VAL A 28 -3.40 -0.18 -5.24
C VAL A 28 -4.04 0.61 -6.36
N ASN A 29 -3.50 0.48 -7.57
CA ASN A 29 -4.10 0.96 -8.81
C ASN A 29 -5.22 0.02 -9.27
N THR A 30 -6.48 0.44 -9.12
CA THR A 30 -7.66 -0.35 -9.50
C THR A 30 -7.88 -0.47 -11.00
N THR A 31 -7.25 0.38 -11.81
CA THR A 31 -7.27 0.24 -13.28
C THR A 31 -6.40 -0.93 -13.76
N LYS A 32 -5.36 -1.27 -12.98
CA LYS A 32 -4.46 -2.40 -13.25
C LYS A 32 -4.89 -3.66 -12.51
N SER A 33 -5.29 -3.53 -11.24
CA SER A 33 -5.83 -4.62 -10.43
C SER A 33 -7.16 -4.21 -9.78
N PRO A 34 -8.29 -4.44 -10.47
CA PRO A 34 -9.62 -4.16 -9.93
C PRO A 34 -9.89 -4.92 -8.63
N ASP A 35 -9.39 -6.16 -8.57
CA ASP A 35 -9.62 -7.09 -7.45
C ASP A 35 -8.62 -6.89 -6.31
N GLY A 36 -7.47 -6.25 -6.54
CA GLY A 36 -6.51 -5.88 -5.49
C GLY A 36 -5.25 -6.72 -5.45
N ILE A 37 -4.62 -6.78 -4.27
CA ILE A 37 -3.49 -7.65 -4.02
C ILE A 37 -4.00 -9.06 -3.77
N ASP A 38 -3.52 -9.99 -4.59
CA ASP A 38 -3.75 -11.42 -4.37
C ASP A 38 -2.72 -11.94 -3.37
N LEU A 39 -3.13 -12.01 -2.10
CA LEU A 39 -2.28 -12.45 -0.99
C LEU A 39 -1.84 -13.91 -1.13
N GLU A 40 -2.63 -14.77 -1.77
CA GLU A 40 -2.25 -16.16 -2.05
C GLU A 40 -1.11 -16.19 -3.07
N LYS A 41 -1.22 -15.43 -4.17
CA LYS A 41 -0.14 -15.31 -5.15
C LYS A 41 1.09 -14.61 -4.56
N LEU A 42 0.91 -13.62 -3.68
CA LEU A 42 2.00 -12.88 -3.04
C LEU A 42 2.78 -13.76 -2.04
N SER A 43 2.07 -14.53 -1.20
CA SER A 43 2.68 -15.46 -0.24
C SER A 43 3.44 -16.62 -0.91
N ASN A 44 3.05 -17.00 -2.12
CA ASN A 44 3.74 -18.01 -2.93
C ASN A 44 4.83 -17.42 -3.85
N ALA A 45 5.03 -16.10 -3.85
CA ALA A 45 6.01 -15.45 -4.71
C ALA A 45 7.46 -15.76 -4.27
N ASP A 46 8.38 -15.77 -5.24
CA ASP A 46 9.81 -15.77 -4.94
C ASP A 46 10.15 -14.46 -4.20
N PRO A 47 10.73 -14.50 -2.99
CA PRO A 47 11.09 -13.29 -2.24
C PRO A 47 12.02 -12.35 -3.02
N ARG A 48 12.80 -12.88 -3.97
CA ARG A 48 13.68 -12.08 -4.84
C ARG A 48 12.93 -11.29 -5.91
N LYS A 49 11.65 -11.59 -6.10
CA LYS A 49 10.75 -10.98 -7.10
C LYS A 49 9.55 -10.28 -6.45
N PHE A 50 9.58 -10.09 -5.14
CA PHE A 50 8.45 -9.56 -4.39
C PHE A 50 7.97 -8.21 -4.94
N ASP A 51 8.90 -7.28 -5.20
CA ASP A 51 8.59 -5.97 -5.78
C ASP A 51 7.98 -6.07 -7.19
N GLU A 52 8.46 -7.01 -8.01
CA GLU A 52 7.94 -7.24 -9.36
C GLU A 52 6.49 -7.74 -9.28
N VAL A 53 6.22 -8.70 -8.38
CA VAL A 53 4.88 -9.27 -8.18
C VAL A 53 3.91 -8.22 -7.65
N LEU A 54 4.32 -7.40 -6.69
CA LEU A 54 3.50 -6.28 -6.20
C LEU A 54 3.19 -5.27 -7.30
N ASN A 55 4.20 -4.89 -8.09
CA ASN A 55 3.98 -3.99 -9.21
C ASN A 55 3.02 -4.60 -10.24
N GLU A 56 3.17 -5.87 -10.60
CA GLU A 56 2.20 -6.60 -11.45
C GLU A 56 0.77 -6.55 -10.90
N MET A 57 0.62 -6.70 -9.58
CA MET A 57 -0.66 -6.58 -8.87
C MET A 57 -1.16 -5.13 -8.70
N GLY A 58 -0.45 -4.16 -9.27
CA GLY A 58 -0.85 -2.75 -9.23
C GLY A 58 -0.58 -2.05 -7.91
N CYS A 59 0.28 -2.59 -7.04
CA CYS A 59 0.80 -1.87 -5.88
C CYS A 59 1.55 -0.62 -6.34
N ILE A 60 1.14 0.54 -5.82
CA ILE A 60 1.76 1.86 -6.02
C ILE A 60 2.71 2.15 -4.87
N LEU A 61 2.25 1.93 -3.64
CA LEU A 61 2.98 2.20 -2.41
C LEU A 61 2.65 1.09 -1.41
N LEU A 62 3.67 0.54 -0.76
CA LEU A 62 3.53 -0.41 0.33
C LEU A 62 4.31 0.16 1.53
N LEU A 63 3.64 0.23 2.68
CA LEU A 63 4.23 0.65 3.94
C LEU A 63 3.86 -0.36 5.03
N ARG A 64 4.75 -0.58 5.98
CA ARG A 64 4.45 -1.29 7.21
C ARG A 64 3.77 -0.37 8.22
N GLY A 65 3.15 -0.93 9.25
CA GLY A 65 2.47 -0.16 10.28
C GLY A 65 3.41 0.79 11.03
N ASP A 66 4.63 0.36 11.36
CA ASP A 66 5.66 1.20 11.97
C ASP A 66 6.01 2.43 11.11
N GLU A 67 6.10 2.27 9.79
CA GLU A 67 6.34 3.35 8.84
C GLU A 67 5.15 4.32 8.76
N VAL A 68 3.92 3.80 8.79
CA VAL A 68 2.70 4.62 8.79
C VAL A 68 2.58 5.44 10.08
N GLU A 69 2.82 4.83 11.24
CA GLU A 69 2.84 5.53 12.52
C GLU A 69 3.88 6.64 12.54
N GLU A 70 5.08 6.37 12.01
CA GLU A 70 6.12 7.37 11.91
C GLU A 70 5.70 8.55 11.02
N LEU A 71 5.14 8.30 9.84
CA LEU A 71 4.64 9.34 8.94
C LEU A 71 3.51 10.18 9.58
N ILE A 72 2.60 9.53 10.32
CA ILE A 72 1.56 10.23 11.08
C ILE A 72 2.19 11.12 12.17
N SER A 73 3.17 10.59 12.91
CA SER A 73 3.83 11.31 14.00
C SER A 73 4.57 12.56 13.52
N ARG A 74 5.12 12.51 12.30
CA ARG A 74 5.80 13.62 11.62
C ARG A 74 4.82 14.64 11.03
N GLY A 75 3.56 14.25 10.83
CA GLY A 75 2.54 15.06 10.18
C GLY A 75 2.57 14.98 8.66
N ASP A 76 3.27 14.00 8.09
CA ASP A 76 3.37 13.78 6.64
C ASP A 76 2.06 13.18 6.08
N ILE A 77 1.36 12.37 6.90
CA ILE A 77 0.03 11.82 6.60
C ILE A 77 -0.90 11.93 7.82
N THR A 78 -2.20 11.66 7.62
CA THR A 78 -3.22 11.63 8.69
C THR A 78 -4.02 10.33 8.64
N ASP A 79 -4.35 9.81 9.81
CA ASP A 79 -5.20 8.64 10.07
C ASP A 79 -6.68 8.88 9.74
N THR A 80 -7.16 10.12 9.83
CA THR A 80 -8.57 10.49 9.63
C THR A 80 -9.05 10.20 8.21
N ASN A 81 -8.13 10.20 7.23
CA ASN A 81 -8.39 9.79 5.86
C ASN A 81 -7.13 9.20 5.22
N LEU A 82 -6.74 8.02 5.72
CA LEU A 82 -5.48 7.38 5.37
C LEU A 82 -5.32 7.09 3.86
N HIS A 83 -6.41 6.70 3.18
CA HIS A 83 -6.39 6.50 1.73
C HIS A 83 -6.00 7.79 0.98
N LYS A 84 -6.61 8.92 1.36
CA LYS A 84 -6.31 10.20 0.74
C LYS A 84 -4.89 10.66 1.05
N SER A 85 -4.47 10.58 2.30
CA SER A 85 -3.15 11.06 2.71
C SER A 85 -2.02 10.25 2.06
N LEU A 86 -2.17 8.93 1.93
CA LEU A 86 -1.22 8.09 1.19
C LEU A 86 -1.23 8.37 -0.32
N TYR A 87 -2.40 8.65 -0.91
CA TYR A 87 -2.47 9.06 -2.32
C TYR A 87 -1.76 10.41 -2.55
N ASP A 88 -2.03 11.40 -1.69
CA ASP A 88 -1.42 12.73 -1.79
C ASP A 88 0.11 12.63 -1.62
N LEU A 89 0.59 11.80 -0.68
CA LEU A 89 2.01 11.47 -0.52
C LEU A 89 2.61 10.84 -1.79
N ALA A 90 1.92 9.88 -2.41
CA ALA A 90 2.40 9.24 -3.64
C ALA A 90 2.45 10.21 -4.83
N VAL A 91 1.58 11.23 -4.87
CA VAL A 91 1.65 12.32 -5.86
C VAL A 91 2.83 13.24 -5.56
N GLU A 92 3.03 13.64 -4.29
CA GLU A 92 4.13 14.50 -3.87
C GLU A 92 5.51 13.89 -4.15
N GLN A 93 5.64 12.58 -3.94
CA GLN A 93 6.86 11.81 -4.22
C GLN A 93 7.02 11.43 -5.71
N GLU A 94 6.16 11.97 -6.60
CA GLU A 94 6.16 11.73 -8.04
C GLU A 94 6.01 10.24 -8.45
N ILE A 95 5.50 9.38 -7.55
CA ILE A 95 5.17 7.98 -7.83
C ILE A 95 3.93 7.90 -8.72
N ILE A 96 2.93 8.77 -8.47
CA ILE A 96 1.76 8.97 -9.32
C ILE A 96 1.96 10.22 -10.17
N GLN A 97 1.99 10.05 -11.50
CA GLN A 97 2.07 11.09 -12.52
C GLN A 97 0.85 11.07 -13.44
#